data_AF-A0A357L5D0-F1
#
_entry.id   AF-A0A357L5D0-F1
#
_cell.length_a   1.000
_cell.length_b   1.000
_cell.length_c   1.000
_cell.angle_alpha   90.00
_cell.angle_beta   90.00
_cell.angle_gamma   90.00
#
_symmetry.space_group_name_H-M   'P 1'
#
loop_
_entity.id
_entity.type
_entity.pdbx_description
1 polymer ?
#
loop_
_entity_poly.entity_id
_entity_poly.type
_entity_poly.pdbx_seq_one_letter_code
_entity_poly.pdbx_strand_id
1 'polypeptide(L)'
;MEQIWTFLTARPTDQGWLWWLVPTTLQALALILALLVAQAFLMYFDRKVWAAVQMRKGPNVVGPFGLLQSFADLFKFVFKEIVIPAGANKALFLLAPIITFVLALVGWAVIPVGPGMVGADINVGILYLFAVSSLGVYGIIIG
;
A
#
# COMPACT_ATOMS: atom_id res chain seq x y z
N MET A 1 -22.10 2.86 -19.95
CA MET A 1 -21.43 2.45 -18.69
C MET A 1 -21.00 0.99 -18.77
N GLU A 2 -21.90 0.03 -19.01
CA GLU A 2 -21.51 -1.39 -19.14
C GLU A 2 -20.50 -1.67 -20.26
N GLN A 3 -20.66 -1.06 -21.45
CA GLN A 3 -19.69 -1.21 -22.53
C GLN A 3 -18.27 -0.79 -22.12
N ILE A 4 -18.12 0.31 -21.38
CA ILE A 4 -16.80 0.81 -20.94
C ILE A 4 -16.13 -0.21 -20.02
N TRP A 5 -16.87 -0.86 -19.12
CA TRP A 5 -16.33 -1.89 -18.24
C TRP A 5 -15.90 -3.14 -19.03
N THR A 6 -16.68 -3.57 -20.02
CA THR A 6 -16.30 -4.69 -20.91
C THR A 6 -15.06 -4.36 -21.74
N PHE A 7 -14.92 -3.11 -22.19
CA PHE A 7 -13.74 -2.65 -22.93
C PHE A 7 -12.50 -2.49 -22.04
N LEU A 8 -12.64 -2.07 -20.77
CA LEU A 8 -11.53 -1.93 -19.82
C LEU A 8 -11.04 -3.26 -19.25
N THR A 9 -11.85 -4.32 -19.33
CA THR A 9 -11.52 -5.68 -18.88
C THR A 9 -11.23 -6.64 -20.04
N ALA A 10 -11.33 -6.16 -21.28
CA ALA A 10 -11.07 -6.94 -22.48
C ALA A 10 -9.63 -7.47 -22.48
N ARG A 11 -9.46 -8.76 -22.77
CA ARG A 11 -8.15 -9.41 -22.69
C ARG A 11 -7.23 -8.91 -23.82
N PRO A 12 -5.90 -8.96 -23.62
CA PRO A 12 -4.92 -8.44 -24.59
C PRO A 12 -5.09 -8.95 -26.03
N THR A 13 -5.63 -10.16 -26.20
CA THR A 13 -5.79 -10.85 -27.49
C THR A 13 -6.82 -10.21 -28.42
N ASP A 14 -7.77 -9.43 -27.88
CA ASP A 14 -8.94 -9.00 -28.65
C ASP A 14 -8.75 -7.62 -29.30
N GLN A 15 -7.94 -6.73 -28.71
CA GLN A 15 -7.77 -5.33 -29.15
C GLN A 15 -6.31 -4.84 -29.13
N GLY A 16 -5.36 -5.66 -28.66
CA GLY A 16 -3.93 -5.34 -28.56
C GLY A 16 -3.46 -5.10 -27.13
N TRP A 17 -2.19 -5.44 -26.86
CA TRP A 17 -1.58 -5.44 -25.54
C TRP A 17 -1.58 -4.07 -24.84
N LEU A 18 -1.40 -2.98 -25.59
CA LEU A 18 -1.42 -1.61 -25.04
C LEU A 18 -2.77 -1.23 -24.42
N TRP A 19 -3.86 -1.67 -25.03
CA TRP A 19 -5.22 -1.31 -24.62
C TRP A 19 -5.64 -1.98 -23.32
N TRP A 20 -5.03 -3.11 -22.98
CA TRP A 20 -5.22 -3.77 -21.68
C TRP A 20 -4.24 -3.22 -20.62
N LEU A 21 -2.96 -3.05 -20.97
CA LEU A 21 -1.92 -2.66 -20.01
C LEU A 21 -2.15 -1.27 -19.39
N VAL A 22 -2.53 -0.28 -20.20
CA VAL A 22 -2.70 1.10 -19.74
C VAL A 22 -3.81 1.23 -18.68
N PRO A 23 -5.05 0.77 -18.91
CA PRO A 23 -6.11 0.89 -17.91
C PRO A 23 -5.85 0.05 -16.67
N THR A 24 -5.34 -1.18 -16.78
CA THR A 24 -5.02 -2.01 -15.62
C THR A 24 -3.93 -1.38 -14.76
N THR A 25 -2.90 -0.80 -15.38
CA THR A 25 -1.83 -0.09 -14.63
C THR A 25 -2.36 1.15 -13.93
N LEU A 26 -3.23 1.93 -14.60
CA LEU A 26 -3.86 3.10 -13.98
C LEU A 26 -4.76 2.72 -12.80
N GLN A 27 -5.54 1.64 -12.91
CA GLN A 27 -6.35 1.12 -11.81
C GLN A 27 -5.49 0.67 -10.63
N ALA A 28 -4.40 -0.06 -10.90
CA ALA A 28 -3.46 -0.48 -9.86
C ALA A 28 -2.79 0.72 -9.17
N LEU A 29 -2.35 1.72 -9.93
CA LEU A 29 -1.78 2.96 -9.37
C LEU A 29 -2.79 3.74 -8.54
N ALA A 30 -4.04 3.86 -9.00
CA ALA A 30 -5.10 4.51 -8.25
C ALA A 30 -5.39 3.78 -6.92
N LEU A 31 -5.41 2.44 -6.93
CA LEU A 31 -5.57 1.63 -5.72
C LEU A 31 -4.40 1.86 -4.75
N ILE A 32 -3.16 1.80 -5.22
CA ILE A 32 -1.97 2.01 -4.39
C ILE A 32 -1.98 3.41 -3.78
N LEU A 33 -2.28 4.45 -4.57
CA LEU A 33 -2.38 5.82 -4.07
C LEU A 33 -3.47 5.96 -2.99
N ALA A 34 -4.64 5.36 -3.21
CA ALA A 34 -5.71 5.35 -2.23
C ALA A 34 -5.28 4.66 -0.92
N LEU A 35 -4.59 3.51 -1.01
CA LEU A 35 -4.06 2.79 0.15
C LEU A 35 -3.03 3.63 0.91
N LEU A 36 -2.10 4.31 0.23
CA LEU A 36 -1.09 5.15 0.87
C LEU A 36 -1.70 6.36 1.57
N VAL A 37 -2.70 7.01 0.94
CA VAL A 37 -3.43 8.12 1.56
C VAL A 37 -4.24 7.63 2.76
N ALA A 38 -4.92 6.49 2.64
CA ALA A 38 -5.67 5.88 3.74
C ALA A 38 -4.75 5.55 4.92
N GLN A 39 -3.58 4.96 4.67
CA GLN A 39 -2.58 4.68 5.71
C GLN A 39 -2.06 5.96 6.40
N ALA A 40 -1.81 7.03 5.64
CA ALA A 40 -1.40 8.31 6.20
C ALA A 40 -2.45 8.87 7.18
N PHE A 41 -3.74 8.81 6.83
CA PHE A 41 -4.81 9.26 7.72
C PHE A 41 -5.10 8.28 8.86
N LEU A 42 -4.91 6.98 8.65
CA LEU A 42 -5.03 5.96 9.69
C LEU A 42 -4.05 6.25 10.84
N MET A 43 -2.77 6.52 10.53
CA MET A 43 -1.78 6.90 11.55
C MET A 43 -2.15 8.18 12.32
N TYR A 44 -2.72 9.18 11.63
CA TYR A 44 -3.23 10.39 12.29
C TYR A 44 -4.39 10.06 13.23
N PHE A 45 -5.33 9.23 12.77
CA PHE A 45 -6.50 8.82 13.54
C PHE A 45 -6.11 8.01 14.78
N ASP A 46 -5.21 7.04 14.65
CA ASP A 46 -4.70 6.26 15.78
C ASP A 46 -4.17 7.17 16.88
N ARG A 47 -3.32 8.15 16.54
CA ARG A 47 -2.80 9.11 17.52
C ARG A 47 -3.89 9.93 18.20
N LYS A 48 -4.95 10.29 17.48
CA LYS A 48 -6.06 11.08 18.00
C LYS A 48 -6.97 10.24 18.92
N VAL A 49 -7.25 8.99 18.55
CA VAL A 49 -8.04 8.05 19.35
C VAL A 49 -7.31 7.72 20.65
N TRP A 50 -6.03 7.34 20.59
CA TRP A 50 -5.28 7.01 21.80
C TRP A 50 -5.08 8.22 22.73
N ALA A 51 -4.94 9.42 22.17
CA ALA A 51 -4.93 10.63 22.97
C ALA A 51 -6.27 10.88 23.66
N ALA A 52 -7.39 10.67 22.97
CA ALA A 52 -8.73 10.80 23.54
C ALA A 52 -8.99 9.80 24.68
N VAL A 53 -8.58 8.54 24.51
CA VAL A 53 -8.64 7.51 25.58
C VAL A 53 -7.86 7.95 26.82
N GLN A 54 -6.72 8.59 26.63
CA GLN A 54 -5.85 9.09 27.70
C GLN A 54 -6.27 10.48 28.23
N MET A 55 -7.44 11.01 27.84
CA MET A 55 -7.91 12.36 28.19
C MET A 55 -6.88 13.47 27.89
N ARG A 56 -6.07 13.31 26.83
CA ARG A 56 -5.16 14.35 26.33
C ARG A 56 -5.50 14.71 24.90
N LYS A 57 -5.10 15.91 24.48
CA LYS A 57 -5.25 16.33 23.09
C LYS A 57 -4.19 15.61 22.24
N GLY A 58 -4.64 15.01 21.13
CA GLY A 58 -3.76 14.46 20.10
C GLY A 58 -3.02 15.55 19.32
N PRO A 59 -2.42 15.22 18.16
CA PRO A 59 -1.71 16.19 17.33
C PRO A 59 -2.59 17.42 17.02
N ASN A 60 -2.13 18.62 17.40
CA ASN A 60 -2.92 19.86 17.30
C ASN A 60 -2.11 21.08 16.79
N VAL A 61 -0.84 20.90 16.41
CA VAL A 61 0.09 22.03 16.11
C VAL A 61 0.38 22.16 14.61
N VAL A 62 0.52 21.04 13.90
CA VAL A 62 0.84 21.03 12.45
C VAL A 62 -0.45 21.12 11.62
N GLY A 63 -0.89 22.36 11.37
CA GLY A 63 -2.08 22.70 10.59
C GLY A 63 -3.41 22.65 11.38
N PRO A 64 -4.55 22.94 10.74
CA PRO A 64 -5.86 22.88 11.38
C PRO A 64 -6.12 21.47 11.93
N PHE A 65 -6.38 21.36 13.24
CA PHE A 65 -6.57 20.09 13.95
C PHE A 65 -5.43 19.05 13.79
N GLY A 66 -4.23 19.45 13.36
CA GLY A 66 -3.11 18.53 13.17
C GLY A 66 -3.19 17.66 11.90
N LEU A 67 -4.06 17.97 10.94
CA LEU A 67 -4.24 17.15 9.72
C LEU A 67 -2.96 17.01 8.88
N LEU A 68 -2.05 17.99 8.94
CA LEU A 68 -0.79 17.94 8.20
C LEU A 68 0.28 17.11 8.91
N GLN A 69 -0.01 16.53 10.08
CA GLN A 69 0.95 15.72 10.83
C GLN A 69 1.49 14.54 10.03
N SER A 70 0.63 13.80 9.32
CA SER A 70 1.07 12.63 8.54
C SER A 70 2.01 13.02 7.40
N PHE A 71 1.79 14.19 6.78
CA PHE A 71 2.70 14.72 5.77
C PHE A 71 4.02 15.21 6.39
N ALA A 72 3.96 15.88 7.55
CA ALA A 72 5.17 16.30 8.26
C ALA A 72 6.05 15.11 8.66
N ASP A 73 5.45 13.99 9.06
CA ASP A 73 6.18 12.77 9.39
C ASP A 73 6.81 12.12 8.16
N LEU A 74 6.13 12.15 7.01
CA LEU A 74 6.69 11.68 5.74
C LEU A 74 7.94 12.48 5.37
N PHE A 75 7.85 13.82 5.39
CA PHE A 75 8.99 14.68 5.08
C PHE A 75 10.15 14.44 6.06
N LYS A 76 9.86 14.25 7.35
CA LYS A 76 10.87 13.91 8.35
C LYS A 76 11.66 12.65 7.97
N PHE A 77 11.02 11.62 7.43
CA PHE A 77 11.73 10.40 7.01
C PHE A 77 12.60 10.63 5.76
N VAL A 78 12.18 11.47 4.82
CA VAL A 78 12.97 11.80 3.62
C VAL A 78 14.26 12.53 3.97
N PHE A 79 14.21 13.41 4.97
CA PHE A 79 15.41 14.15 5.42
C PHE A 79 16.27 13.38 6.43
N LYS A 80 15.87 12.16 6.82
CA LYS A 80 16.61 11.40 7.82
C LYS A 80 17.81 10.71 7.19
N GLU A 81 18.98 10.91 7.79
CA GLU A 81 20.20 10.20 7.42
C GLU A 81 20.04 8.69 7.61
N ILE A 82 20.46 7.94 6.59
CA ILE A 82 20.43 6.48 6.58
C ILE A 82 21.68 5.98 7.30
N VAL A 83 21.52 5.58 8.58
CA VAL A 83 22.59 4.95 9.35
C VAL A 83 22.51 3.44 9.18
N ILE A 84 23.50 2.85 8.51
CA ILE A 84 23.58 1.40 8.31
C ILE A 84 24.53 0.81 9.36
N PRO A 85 24.12 -0.22 10.14
CA PRO A 85 24.98 -0.87 11.12
C PRO A 85 26.25 -1.45 10.49
N ALA A 86 27.41 -1.28 11.14
CA ALA A 86 28.69 -1.73 10.61
C ALA A 86 28.83 -3.27 10.45
N GLY A 87 28.01 -4.05 11.17
CA GLY A 87 27.99 -5.51 11.10
C GLY A 87 26.93 -6.12 10.18
N ALA A 88 26.09 -5.30 9.52
CA ALA A 88 25.00 -5.78 8.67
C ALA A 88 25.42 -5.85 7.19
N ASN A 89 24.91 -6.85 6.48
CA ASN A 89 25.02 -6.86 5.02
C ASN A 89 24.12 -5.76 4.44
N LYS A 90 24.75 -4.72 3.87
CA LYS A 90 24.07 -3.54 3.31
C LYS A 90 22.95 -3.90 2.31
N ALA A 91 23.15 -4.93 1.49
CA ALA A 91 22.17 -5.33 0.49
C ALA A 91 20.91 -5.92 1.13
N LEU A 92 21.06 -6.84 2.08
CA LEU A 92 19.91 -7.48 2.74
C LEU A 92 19.17 -6.48 3.64
N PHE A 93 19.91 -5.61 4.35
CA PHE A 93 19.31 -4.60 5.23
C PHE A 93 18.44 -3.58 4.47
N LEU A 94 18.84 -3.20 3.25
CA LEU A 94 18.03 -2.31 2.39
C LEU A 94 16.87 -3.04 1.70
N LEU A 95 17.07 -4.31 1.32
CA LEU A 95 16.05 -5.10 0.63
C LEU A 95 14.94 -5.60 1.55
N ALA A 96 15.24 -5.92 2.81
CA ALA A 96 14.24 -6.41 3.77
C ALA A 96 12.97 -5.54 3.87
N PRO A 97 13.06 -4.21 4.11
CA PRO A 97 11.88 -3.34 4.17
C PRO A 97 11.19 -3.18 2.82
N ILE A 98 11.92 -3.31 1.70
CA ILE A 98 11.32 -3.27 0.36
C ILE A 98 10.48 -4.52 0.11
N ILE A 99 10.99 -5.70 0.49
CA ILE A 99 10.29 -6.97 0.31
C ILE A 99 8.99 -6.99 1.12
N THR A 100 9.03 -6.60 2.39
CA THR A 100 7.82 -6.56 3.24
C THR A 100 6.79 -5.57 2.71
N PHE A 101 7.21 -4.40 2.25
CA PHE A 101 6.34 -3.39 1.68
C PHE A 101 5.67 -3.86 0.37
N VAL A 102 6.44 -4.44 -0.55
CA VAL A 102 5.92 -4.96 -1.82
C VAL A 102 4.93 -6.10 -1.56
N LEU A 103 5.25 -7.04 -0.68
CA LEU A 103 4.34 -8.15 -0.34
C LEU A 103 3.03 -7.66 0.26
N ALA A 104 3.07 -6.63 1.11
CA ALA A 104 1.87 -6.01 1.68
C ALA A 104 0.96 -5.39 0.60
N LEU A 105 1.54 -4.71 -0.39
CA LEU A 105 0.77 -4.13 -1.51
C LEU A 105 0.22 -5.21 -2.45
N VAL A 106 1.02 -6.23 -2.73
CA VAL A 106 0.64 -7.36 -3.60
C VAL A 106 -0.53 -8.15 -3.01
N GLY A 107 -0.62 -8.28 -1.68
CA GLY A 107 -1.77 -8.89 -1.01
C GLY A 107 -3.11 -8.21 -1.32
N TRP A 108 -3.12 -6.90 -1.58
CA TRP A 108 -4.34 -6.17 -1.94
C TRP A 108 -4.84 -6.43 -3.36
N ALA A 109 -4.07 -7.09 -4.22
CA ALA A 109 -4.45 -7.32 -5.62
C ALA A 109 -5.69 -8.21 -5.78
N VAL A 110 -5.96 -9.08 -4.80
CA VAL A 110 -7.04 -10.09 -4.85
C VAL A 110 -8.30 -9.63 -4.12
N ILE A 111 -8.23 -8.56 -3.33
CA ILE A 111 -9.38 -8.09 -2.55
C ILE A 111 -10.31 -7.26 -3.46
N PRO A 112 -11.59 -7.63 -3.59
CA PRO A 112 -12.54 -6.85 -4.38
C PRO A 112 -12.87 -5.53 -3.68
N VAL A 113 -12.68 -4.40 -4.36
CA VAL A 113 -13.03 -3.06 -3.84
C VAL A 113 -14.46 -2.65 -4.23
N GLY A 114 -15.03 -3.29 -5.25
CA GLY A 114 -16.42 -3.11 -5.67
C GLY A 114 -16.82 -4.09 -6.77
N PRO A 115 -18.09 -4.02 -7.26
CA PRO A 115 -18.59 -4.93 -8.30
C PRO A 115 -17.73 -4.82 -9.58
N GLY A 116 -17.09 -5.92 -9.98
CA GLY A 116 -16.19 -5.96 -11.15
C GLY A 116 -14.86 -5.23 -10.99
N MET A 117 -14.56 -4.66 -9.82
CA MET A 117 -13.29 -3.98 -9.53
C MET A 117 -12.40 -4.89 -8.68
N VAL A 118 -11.79 -5.87 -9.34
CA VAL A 118 -10.81 -6.79 -8.75
C VAL A 118 -9.49 -6.63 -9.51
N GLY A 119 -8.38 -6.44 -8.80
CA GLY A 119 -7.06 -6.25 -9.43
C GLY A 119 -6.59 -7.50 -10.18
N ALA A 120 -6.78 -8.68 -9.58
CA ALA A 120 -6.61 -9.97 -10.22
C ALA A 120 -7.75 -10.90 -9.80
N ASP A 121 -8.62 -11.24 -10.74
CA ASP A 121 -9.65 -12.26 -10.53
C ASP A 121 -9.00 -13.65 -10.58
N ILE A 122 -8.70 -14.18 -9.40
CA ILE A 122 -8.09 -15.50 -9.21
C ILE A 122 -9.11 -16.38 -8.52
N ASN A 123 -9.47 -17.51 -9.15
CA ASN A 123 -10.40 -18.50 -8.58
C ASN A 123 -9.99 -19.00 -7.18
N VAL A 124 -8.69 -18.95 -6.87
CA VAL A 124 -8.08 -19.34 -5.59
C VAL A 124 -7.51 -18.15 -4.80
N GLY A 125 -8.28 -17.06 -4.71
CA GLY A 125 -7.84 -15.84 -4.05
C GLY A 125 -7.46 -15.99 -2.57
N ILE A 126 -8.12 -16.87 -1.81
CA ILE A 126 -7.79 -17.13 -0.40
C ILE A 126 -6.42 -17.80 -0.26
N LEU A 127 -6.11 -18.79 -1.12
CA LEU A 127 -4.81 -19.46 -1.11
C LEU A 127 -3.67 -18.49 -1.47
N TYR A 128 -3.94 -17.54 -2.37
CA TYR A 128 -3.01 -16.48 -2.68
C TYR A 128 -2.70 -15.60 -1.46
N LEU A 129 -3.72 -15.16 -0.71
CA LEU A 129 -3.51 -14.37 0.50
C LEU A 129 -2.69 -15.14 1.56
N PHE A 130 -2.95 -16.44 1.72
CA PHE A 130 -2.15 -17.30 2.59
C PHE A 130 -0.68 -17.42 2.14
N ALA A 131 -0.46 -17.57 0.84
CA ALA A 131 0.89 -17.65 0.28
C ALA A 131 1.65 -16.32 0.47
N VAL A 132 1.01 -15.19 0.17
CA VAL A 132 1.60 -13.85 0.34
C VAL A 132 1.88 -13.55 1.81
N SER A 133 0.97 -13.92 2.72
CA SER A 133 1.19 -13.77 4.17
C SER A 133 2.38 -14.61 4.65
N SER A 134 2.51 -15.85 4.16
CA SER A 134 3.65 -16.72 4.48
C SER A 134 4.95 -16.16 3.93
N LEU A 135 4.93 -15.56 2.73
CA LEU A 135 6.10 -14.88 2.16
C LEU A 135 6.51 -13.64 2.96
N GLY A 136 5.54 -12.94 3.56
CA GLY A 136 5.79 -11.75 4.40
C GLY A 136 6.70 -12.04 5.59
N VAL A 137 6.65 -13.26 6.13
CA VAL A 137 7.51 -13.72 7.24
C VAL A 137 8.99 -13.66 6.86
N TYR A 138 9.35 -13.98 5.61
CA TYR A 138 10.75 -13.90 5.17
C TYR A 138 11.30 -12.47 5.20
N GLY A 139 10.48 -11.49 4.85
CA GLY A 139 10.90 -10.09 4.93
C GLY A 139 11.18 -9.63 6.38
N ILE A 140 10.48 -10.22 7.36
CA ILE A 140 10.71 -9.94 8.79
C ILE A 140 11.96 -10.68 9.31
N ILE A 141 12.22 -11.91 8.86
CA ILE A 141 13.40 -12.69 9.30
C ILE A 141 14.71 -12.08 8.76
N ILE A 142 14.68 -11.49 7.57
CA ILE A 142 15.87 -10.93 6.92
C ILE A 142 16.22 -9.52 7.44
N GLY A 143 15.21 -8.74 7.88
CA GLY A 143 15.37 -7.36 8.36
C GLY A 143 15.83 -7.27 9.79
#